data_AF-A0A932A1I3-F1
#
_entry.id   AF-A0A932A1I3-F1
#
_cell.length_a   1.000
_cell.length_b   1.000
_cell.length_c   1.000
_cell.angle_alpha   90.00
_cell.angle_beta   90.00
_cell.angle_gamma   90.00
#
_symmetry.space_group_name_H-M   'P 1'
#
loop_
_entity.id
_entity.type
_entity.pdbx_description
1 polymer ?
#
loop_
_entity_poly.entity_id
_entity_poly.type
_entity_poly.pdbx_seq_one_letter_code
_entity_poly.pdbx_strand_id
1 'polypeptide(L)'
;MLIFGKLNLWRLVHSFFKRKSSHAWRKRKKRSFTLIELLIVIAVLGILANIVFVNLSSAKEKAYFARAKQELRSIALAAYLYKEQNGKYPSDADRGIDPDPANFGNKYLGGWPVGPWPGTLYDWDFADPNDPPPNGTATWYVPCEEVYQVGLRFCPEYRDDDNNLTGCTIPKLDWAANFKANSSIYYCISGPCRSHHKRPMNYPGYCLNCAQDPASNPDQTKCF
;
A
#
# COMPACT_ATOMS: atom_id res chain seq x y z
N MET A 1 -55.14 -27.29 14.06
CA MET A 1 -55.90 -27.49 12.80
C MET A 1 -55.30 -26.50 11.81
N LEU A 2 -54.28 -26.83 11.02
CA LEU A 2 -54.21 -27.66 9.81
C LEU A 2 -52.74 -28.15 9.65
N ILE A 3 -52.36 -29.41 9.84
CA ILE A 3 -52.33 -30.61 8.96
C ILE A 3 -51.77 -30.40 7.52
N PHE A 4 -50.83 -31.31 7.18
CA PHE A 4 -50.27 -31.70 5.86
C PHE A 4 -49.10 -30.84 5.31
N GLY A 5 -47.96 -31.39 4.89
CA GLY A 5 -47.54 -32.79 4.75
C GLY A 5 -46.08 -32.86 4.28
N LYS A 6 -45.32 -33.79 4.87
CA LYS A 6 -43.99 -34.21 4.40
C LYS A 6 -44.14 -34.85 3.02
N LEU A 7 -43.77 -34.14 1.94
CA LEU A 7 -43.52 -34.79 0.65
C LEU A 7 -42.08 -35.31 0.60
N ASN A 8 -41.96 -36.63 0.77
CA ASN A 8 -40.78 -37.42 0.51
C ASN A 8 -40.42 -37.38 -0.99
N LEU A 9 -39.62 -36.40 -1.41
CA LEU A 9 -39.03 -36.36 -2.75
C LEU A 9 -37.86 -37.36 -2.93
N TRP A 10 -37.47 -38.08 -1.87
CA TRP A 10 -36.31 -38.97 -1.87
C TRP A 10 -36.56 -40.34 -2.51
N ARG A 11 -37.81 -40.66 -2.89
CA ARG A 11 -38.21 -41.97 -3.43
C ARG A 11 -38.17 -42.10 -4.96
N LEU A 12 -37.79 -41.07 -5.71
CA LEU A 12 -37.69 -41.09 -7.19
C LEU A 12 -36.25 -41.07 -7.75
N VAL A 13 -35.23 -40.89 -6.91
CA VAL A 13 -33.84 -40.72 -7.39
C VAL A 13 -33.08 -42.04 -7.58
N HIS A 14 -33.62 -43.18 -7.13
CA HIS A 14 -32.86 -44.46 -7.09
C HIS A 14 -33.25 -45.52 -8.13
N SER A 15 -34.15 -45.28 -9.09
CA SER A 15 -34.62 -46.35 -10.01
C SER A 15 -33.92 -46.46 -11.37
N PHE A 16 -32.84 -45.72 -11.64
CA PHE A 16 -32.24 -45.70 -13.00
C PHE A 16 -30.83 -46.25 -13.17
N PHE A 17 -30.23 -46.92 -12.18
CA PHE A 17 -28.92 -47.58 -12.38
C PHE A 17 -29.04 -49.09 -12.66
N LYS A 18 -29.74 -49.42 -13.75
CA LYS A 18 -29.73 -50.77 -14.33
C LYS A 18 -28.42 -50.96 -15.10
N ARG A 19 -27.41 -51.51 -14.45
CA ARG A 19 -26.09 -51.84 -15.04
C ARG A 19 -26.24 -52.95 -16.09
N LYS A 20 -26.41 -52.60 -17.36
CA LYS A 20 -26.22 -53.53 -18.49
C LYS A 20 -24.75 -53.53 -18.91
N SER A 21 -24.05 -54.60 -18.55
CA SER A 21 -22.73 -54.95 -19.02
C SER A 21 -22.79 -55.65 -20.37
N SER A 22 -22.21 -55.05 -21.40
CA SER A 22 -21.54 -55.72 -22.54
C SER A 22 -21.11 -54.67 -23.57
N HIS A 23 -20.11 -53.86 -23.23
CA HIS A 23 -19.33 -53.16 -24.25
C HIS A 23 -18.08 -54.00 -24.51
N ALA A 24 -18.04 -54.67 -25.66
CA ALA A 24 -16.82 -55.26 -26.20
C ALA A 24 -15.82 -54.13 -26.45
N TRP A 25 -14.94 -53.90 -25.48
CA TRP A 25 -13.87 -52.92 -25.57
C TRP A 25 -12.86 -53.41 -26.62
N ARG A 26 -12.95 -52.87 -27.83
CA ARG A 26 -11.84 -52.87 -28.78
C ARG A 26 -10.64 -52.29 -28.02
N LYS A 27 -9.61 -53.11 -27.74
CA LYS A 27 -8.35 -52.67 -27.12
C LYS A 27 -7.68 -51.63 -28.03
N ARG A 28 -8.12 -50.38 -27.96
CA ARG A 28 -7.30 -49.25 -28.40
C ARG A 28 -6.03 -49.36 -27.57
N LYS A 29 -4.86 -49.46 -28.21
CA LYS A 29 -3.56 -49.42 -27.52
C LYS A 29 -3.59 -48.18 -26.63
N LYS A 30 -3.78 -48.36 -25.33
CA LYS A 30 -3.69 -47.26 -24.37
C LYS A 30 -2.23 -46.84 -24.41
N ARG A 31 -1.96 -45.62 -24.89
CA ARG A 31 -0.64 -45.01 -24.74
C ARG A 31 -0.49 -44.74 -23.25
N SER A 32 0.26 -45.59 -22.57
CA SER A 32 0.66 -45.35 -21.18
C SER A 32 1.76 -44.30 -21.21
N PHE A 33 1.58 -43.20 -20.46
CA PHE A 33 2.63 -42.21 -20.24
C PHE A 33 3.81 -42.89 -19.54
N THR A 34 5.03 -42.61 -19.98
CA THR A 34 6.23 -43.11 -19.30
C THR A 34 6.52 -42.25 -18.07
N LEU A 35 7.13 -42.84 -17.03
CA LEU A 35 7.57 -42.08 -15.86
C LEU A 35 8.55 -40.97 -16.25
N ILE A 36 9.42 -41.24 -17.22
CA ILE A 36 10.40 -40.26 -17.69
C ILE A 36 9.76 -39.06 -18.40
N GLU A 37 8.70 -39.26 -19.18
CA GLU A 37 7.96 -38.16 -19.80
C GLU A 37 7.35 -37.23 -18.75
N LEU A 38 6.79 -37.78 -17.68
CA LEU A 38 6.24 -36.97 -16.59
C LEU A 38 7.36 -36.25 -15.81
N LEU A 39 8.49 -36.92 -15.56
CA LEU A 39 9.63 -36.35 -14.85
C LEU A 39 10.24 -35.15 -15.59
N ILE A 40 10.37 -35.22 -16.92
CA ILE A 40 10.88 -34.10 -17.72
C ILE A 40 9.90 -32.92 -17.69
N VAL A 41 8.59 -33.18 -17.76
CA VAL A 41 7.57 -32.11 -17.73
C VAL A 41 7.61 -31.34 -16.42
N ILE A 42 7.65 -32.02 -15.28
CA ILE A 42 7.72 -31.32 -13.98
C ILE A 42 9.06 -30.61 -13.79
N ALA A 43 10.16 -31.16 -14.34
CA ALA A 43 11.47 -30.51 -14.32
C ALA A 43 11.45 -29.18 -15.10
N VAL A 44 10.88 -29.17 -16.31
CA VAL A 44 10.75 -27.95 -17.11
C VAL A 44 9.80 -26.94 -16.46
N LEU A 45 8.66 -27.39 -15.91
CA LEU A 45 7.73 -26.51 -15.20
C LEU A 45 8.38 -25.89 -13.95
N GLY A 46 9.24 -26.63 -13.23
CA GLY A 46 9.98 -26.11 -12.09
C GLY A 46 10.95 -24.98 -12.48
N ILE A 47 11.67 -25.14 -13.59
CA ILE A 47 12.60 -24.10 -14.09
C ILE A 47 11.83 -22.83 -14.48
N LEU A 48 10.75 -22.97 -15.24
CA LEU A 48 9.94 -21.83 -15.70
C LEU A 48 9.26 -21.10 -14.53
N ALA A 49 8.75 -21.83 -13.54
CA ALA A 49 8.09 -21.25 -12.37
C ALA A 49 9.02 -20.32 -11.58
N ASN A 50 10.30 -20.69 -11.41
CA ASN A 50 11.27 -19.88 -10.67
C ASN A 50 11.53 -18.52 -11.34
N ILE A 51 11.65 -18.47 -12.68
CA ILE A 51 11.87 -17.22 -13.43
C ILE A 51 10.67 -16.29 -13.28
N VAL A 52 9.45 -16.83 -13.36
CA VAL A 52 8.21 -16.05 -13.20
C VAL A 52 8.12 -15.44 -11.80
N PHE A 53 8.47 -16.21 -10.76
CA PHE A 53 8.35 -15.76 -9.37
C PHE A 53 9.23 -14.55 -9.06
N VAL A 54 10.50 -14.55 -9.51
CA VAL A 54 11.42 -13.43 -9.28
C VAL A 54 10.93 -12.15 -9.98
N ASN A 55 10.46 -12.27 -11.22
CA ASN A 55 9.97 -11.13 -11.99
C ASN A 55 8.67 -10.54 -11.43
N LEU A 56 7.78 -11.39 -10.92
CA LEU A 56 6.52 -10.94 -10.33
C LEU A 56 6.72 -10.06 -9.09
N SER A 57 7.70 -10.40 -8.24
CA SER A 57 8.02 -9.60 -7.04
C SER A 57 8.40 -8.16 -7.40
N SER A 58 9.31 -7.97 -8.36
CA SER A 58 9.72 -6.63 -8.81
C SER A 58 8.59 -5.87 -9.49
N ALA A 59 7.78 -6.55 -10.30
CA ALA A 59 6.62 -5.94 -10.96
C ALA A 59 5.58 -5.43 -9.93
N LYS A 60 5.36 -6.20 -8.86
CA LYS A 60 4.48 -5.84 -7.76
C LYS A 60 4.96 -4.59 -7.01
N GLU A 61 6.24 -4.50 -6.67
CA GLU A 61 6.83 -3.31 -6.03
C GLU A 61 6.65 -2.05 -6.89
N LYS A 62 6.88 -2.16 -8.21
CA LYS A 62 6.68 -1.05 -9.15
C LYS A 62 5.21 -0.64 -9.26
N ALA A 63 4.29 -1.60 -9.26
CA ALA A 63 2.85 -1.34 -9.28
C ALA A 63 2.39 -0.62 -8.01
N TYR A 64 2.90 -1.02 -6.84
CA TYR A 64 2.64 -0.35 -5.57
C TYR A 64 3.13 1.09 -5.58
N PHE A 65 4.35 1.33 -6.08
CA PHE A 65 4.87 2.68 -6.22
C PHE A 65 4.05 3.55 -7.18
N ALA A 66 3.64 3.01 -8.32
CA ALA A 66 2.78 3.73 -9.27
C ALA A 66 1.43 4.11 -8.63
N ARG A 67 0.83 3.19 -7.88
CA ARG A 67 -0.40 3.45 -7.12
C ARG A 67 -0.19 4.53 -6.06
N ALA A 68 0.87 4.43 -5.25
CA ALA A 68 1.19 5.43 -4.23
C ALA A 68 1.33 6.83 -4.82
N LYS A 69 2.03 6.93 -5.96
CA LYS A 69 2.23 8.20 -6.66
C LYS A 69 0.92 8.82 -7.13
N GLN A 70 -0.02 8.01 -7.62
CA GLN A 70 -1.33 8.48 -8.03
C GLN A 70 -2.19 8.90 -6.83
N GLU A 71 -2.26 8.06 -5.80
CA GLU A 71 -3.06 8.33 -4.59
C GLU A 71 -2.56 9.58 -3.85
N LEU A 72 -1.25 9.75 -3.65
CA LEU A 72 -0.70 10.96 -3.02
C LEU A 72 -1.03 12.24 -3.79
N ARG A 73 -0.98 12.19 -5.13
CA ARG A 73 -1.41 13.31 -5.99
C ARG A 73 -2.90 13.59 -5.85
N SER A 74 -3.73 12.54 -5.81
CA SER A 74 -5.18 12.68 -5.62
C SER A 74 -5.51 13.30 -4.26
N ILE A 75 -4.85 12.88 -3.19
CA ILE A 75 -5.00 13.47 -1.84
C ILE A 75 -4.59 14.95 -1.87
N ALA A 76 -3.46 15.30 -2.47
CA ALA A 76 -3.02 16.69 -2.58
C ALA A 76 -4.02 17.56 -3.37
N LEU A 77 -4.55 17.04 -4.49
CA LEU A 77 -5.59 17.74 -5.25
C LEU A 77 -6.86 17.96 -4.43
N ALA A 78 -7.31 16.93 -3.71
CA ALA A 78 -8.44 17.04 -2.79
C ALA A 78 -8.16 18.11 -1.73
N ALA A 79 -6.92 18.20 -1.22
CA ALA A 79 -6.56 19.16 -0.19
C ALA A 79 -6.64 20.60 -0.71
N TYR A 80 -6.22 20.85 -1.95
CA TYR A 80 -6.41 22.15 -2.60
C TYR A 80 -7.89 22.53 -2.70
N LEU A 81 -8.75 21.60 -3.14
CA LEU A 81 -10.20 21.83 -3.23
C LEU A 81 -10.83 22.06 -1.85
N TYR A 82 -10.40 21.30 -0.83
CA TYR A 82 -10.82 21.49 0.54
C TYR A 82 -10.46 22.89 1.05
N LYS A 83 -9.23 23.35 0.81
CA LYS A 83 -8.78 24.69 1.20
C LYS A 83 -9.55 25.79 0.48
N GLU A 84 -9.83 25.62 -0.80
CA GLU A 84 -10.63 26.58 -1.57
C GLU A 84 -12.01 26.79 -0.95
N GLN A 85 -12.65 25.73 -0.43
CA GLN A 85 -13.97 25.81 0.18
C GLN A 85 -13.97 26.24 1.65
N ASN A 86 -12.93 25.88 2.41
CA ASN A 86 -12.89 26.07 3.87
C ASN A 86 -11.91 27.16 4.33
N GLY A 87 -11.15 27.75 3.41
CA GLY A 87 -10.12 28.78 3.68
C GLY A 87 -8.81 28.25 4.26
N LYS A 88 -8.76 26.99 4.70
CA LYS A 88 -7.61 26.32 5.30
C LYS A 88 -7.56 24.84 4.91
N TYR A 89 -6.38 24.24 5.00
CA TYR A 89 -6.24 22.80 4.84
C TYR A 89 -6.82 22.03 6.05
N PRO A 90 -7.05 20.71 5.93
CA PRO A 90 -7.40 19.87 7.07
C PRO A 90 -6.36 19.95 8.20
N SER A 91 -6.83 19.80 9.45
CA SER A 91 -5.95 19.71 10.64
C SER A 91 -5.14 18.42 10.63
N ASP A 92 -4.14 18.34 11.52
CA ASP A 92 -3.37 17.11 11.72
C ASP A 92 -4.25 15.93 12.14
N ALA A 93 -3.83 14.72 11.81
CA ALA A 93 -4.46 13.49 12.25
C ALA A 93 -3.45 12.35 12.38
N ASP A 94 -3.79 11.36 13.20
CA ASP A 94 -2.96 10.18 13.36
C ASP A 94 -2.79 9.39 12.05
N ARG A 95 -1.69 8.65 11.95
CA ARG A 95 -1.38 7.78 10.80
C ARG A 95 -2.56 6.89 10.40
N GLY A 96 -2.88 6.89 9.12
CA GLY A 96 -3.96 6.07 8.56
C GLY A 96 -5.36 6.59 8.85
N ILE A 97 -5.48 7.72 9.54
CA ILE A 97 -6.75 8.38 9.83
C ILE A 97 -6.95 9.55 8.85
N ASP A 98 -8.18 9.68 8.36
CA ASP A 98 -8.60 10.83 7.57
C ASP A 98 -8.66 12.08 8.47
N PRO A 99 -8.02 13.20 8.09
CA PRO A 99 -8.04 14.40 8.91
C PRO A 99 -9.41 15.08 9.01
N ASP A 100 -10.31 14.83 8.06
CA ASP A 100 -11.73 15.22 8.17
C ASP A 100 -12.60 14.25 7.35
N PRO A 101 -13.04 13.12 7.93
CA PRO A 101 -13.77 12.11 7.17
C PRO A 101 -15.01 12.64 6.46
N ALA A 102 -15.74 13.57 7.07
CA ALA A 102 -17.00 14.06 6.51
C ALA A 102 -16.77 15.09 5.41
N ASN A 103 -15.83 16.01 5.59
CA ASN A 103 -15.65 17.15 4.68
C ASN A 103 -14.44 17.00 3.76
N PHE A 104 -13.58 16.01 3.97
CA PHE A 104 -12.38 15.74 3.17
C PHE A 104 -12.41 14.39 2.46
N GLY A 105 -12.03 13.28 3.10
CA GLY A 105 -11.81 12.04 2.35
C GLY A 105 -13.09 11.41 1.80
N ASN A 106 -14.21 11.37 2.53
CA ASN A 106 -15.46 10.88 1.92
C ASN A 106 -15.98 11.80 0.81
N LYS A 107 -15.74 13.11 0.93
CA LYS A 107 -16.24 14.11 -0.02
C LYS A 107 -15.45 14.15 -1.32
N TYR A 108 -14.11 14.11 -1.25
CA TYR A 108 -13.24 14.32 -2.41
C TYR A 108 -12.53 13.05 -2.89
N LEU A 109 -12.35 12.05 -2.02
CA LEU A 109 -11.60 10.82 -2.32
C LEU A 109 -12.48 9.58 -2.41
N GLY A 110 -13.73 9.65 -1.96
CA GLY A 110 -14.60 8.48 -1.79
C GLY A 110 -14.20 7.59 -0.60
N GLY A 111 -13.45 8.16 0.34
CA GLY A 111 -12.88 7.49 1.51
C GLY A 111 -11.35 7.61 1.55
N TRP A 112 -10.78 7.53 2.76
CA TRP A 112 -9.33 7.57 2.96
C TRP A 112 -8.68 6.30 2.39
N PRO A 113 -7.67 6.42 1.52
CA PRO A 113 -7.07 5.26 0.88
C PRO A 113 -6.24 4.42 1.86
N VAL A 114 -6.18 3.12 1.60
CA VAL A 114 -5.26 2.20 2.30
C VAL A 114 -3.96 2.12 1.52
N GLY A 115 -2.84 2.12 2.23
CA GLY A 115 -1.50 2.10 1.64
C GLY A 115 -1.30 0.93 0.65
N PRO A 116 -0.55 1.13 -0.45
CA PRO A 116 -0.37 0.10 -1.47
C PRO A 116 0.40 -1.13 -0.99
N TRP A 117 1.39 -0.95 -0.12
CA TRP A 117 2.14 -2.04 0.48
C TRP A 117 1.40 -2.56 1.73
N PRO A 118 1.52 -3.87 2.05
CA PRO A 118 0.94 -4.42 3.28
C PRO A 118 1.42 -3.68 4.53
N GLY A 119 0.48 -3.22 5.37
CA GLY A 119 0.79 -2.49 6.60
C GLY A 119 1.25 -1.05 6.41
N THR A 120 1.11 -0.49 5.20
CA THR A 120 1.44 0.92 4.96
C THR A 120 0.20 1.80 5.08
N LEU A 121 0.41 3.03 5.56
CA LEU A 121 -0.65 3.97 5.92
C LEU A 121 -0.32 5.34 5.35
N TYR A 122 -1.33 6.02 4.80
CA TYR A 122 -1.21 7.43 4.50
C TYR A 122 -1.30 8.25 5.77
N ASP A 123 -0.48 9.29 5.86
CA ASP A 123 -0.31 10.13 7.02
C ASP A 123 -0.38 11.58 6.57
N TRP A 124 -1.35 12.31 7.10
CA TRP A 124 -1.46 13.74 6.89
C TRP A 124 -0.58 14.41 7.92
N ASP A 125 0.54 15.00 7.50
CA ASP A 125 1.41 15.73 8.43
C ASP A 125 1.10 17.23 8.30
N PHE A 126 0.69 17.81 9.41
CA PHE A 126 0.74 19.25 9.66
C PHE A 126 1.88 19.54 10.65
N ALA A 127 2.72 20.53 10.34
CA ALA A 127 3.65 21.07 11.33
C ALA A 127 3.23 22.51 11.66
N ASP A 128 2.91 22.75 12.93
CA ASP A 128 2.61 24.09 13.43
C ASP A 128 3.92 24.88 13.52
N PRO A 129 3.96 26.15 13.06
CA PRO A 129 5.07 27.06 13.32
C PRO A 129 5.47 27.14 14.82
N ASN A 130 4.53 26.89 15.72
CA ASN A 130 4.71 26.90 17.17
C ASN A 130 5.05 25.53 17.77
N ASP A 131 5.09 24.44 16.98
CA ASP A 131 5.48 23.14 17.49
C ASP A 131 6.92 23.22 18.03
N PRO A 132 7.18 22.73 19.26
CA PRO A 132 8.52 22.77 19.81
C PRO A 132 9.43 21.83 19.01
N PRO A 133 10.72 22.18 18.84
CA PRO A 133 11.68 21.30 18.21
C PRO A 133 11.66 19.91 18.88
N PRO A 134 11.80 18.81 18.13
CA PRO A 134 11.89 17.48 18.74
C PRO A 134 13.03 17.46 19.75
N ASN A 135 12.76 16.97 20.97
CA ASN A 135 13.71 16.97 22.08
C ASN A 135 14.22 18.36 22.51
N GLY A 136 13.45 19.42 22.23
CA GLY A 136 13.67 20.79 22.73
C GLY A 136 14.93 21.50 22.20
N THR A 137 15.68 20.89 21.29
CA THR A 137 17.03 21.34 20.90
C THR A 137 17.35 21.16 19.41
N ALA A 138 16.40 20.72 18.59
CA ALA A 138 16.61 20.53 17.16
C ALA A 138 16.90 21.87 16.44
N THR A 139 18.17 22.19 16.24
CA THR A 139 18.63 23.40 15.52
C THR A 139 18.30 23.40 14.03
N TRP A 140 17.95 22.24 13.47
CA TRP A 140 17.44 22.09 12.11
C TRP A 140 15.94 22.42 12.00
N TYR A 141 15.25 22.56 13.13
CA TYR A 141 13.84 22.90 13.19
C TYR A 141 13.67 24.39 12.94
N VAL A 142 13.11 24.73 11.79
CA VAL A 142 12.84 26.12 11.40
C VAL A 142 11.35 26.38 11.66
N PRO A 143 10.98 27.12 12.72
CA PRO A 143 9.58 27.40 13.08
C PRO A 143 8.87 28.38 12.13
N CYS A 144 9.39 28.59 10.91
CA CYS A 144 9.02 29.75 10.11
C CYS A 144 7.82 29.53 9.19
N GLU A 145 7.36 28.31 8.93
CA GLU A 145 6.24 28.08 7.99
C GLU A 145 5.36 26.89 8.35
N GLU A 146 4.06 27.03 8.11
CA GLU A 146 3.11 25.93 8.15
C GLU A 146 3.47 24.92 7.05
N VAL A 147 3.79 23.69 7.46
CA VAL A 147 4.05 22.60 6.52
C VAL A 147 2.77 21.79 6.35
N TYR A 148 2.34 21.64 5.10
CA TYR A 148 1.28 20.72 4.72
C TYR A 148 1.84 19.71 3.73
N GLN A 149 1.82 18.45 4.12
CA GLN A 149 2.24 17.35 3.26
C GLN A 149 1.40 16.10 3.54
N VAL A 150 1.40 15.18 2.58
CA VAL A 150 0.90 13.83 2.81
C VAL A 150 2.04 12.84 2.60
N GLY A 151 2.25 11.98 3.58
CA GLY A 151 3.24 10.90 3.56
C GLY A 151 2.59 9.52 3.42
N LEU A 152 3.32 8.58 2.85
CA LEU A 152 3.07 7.14 2.95
C LEU A 152 4.08 6.56 3.93
N ARG A 153 3.57 6.09 5.07
CA ARG A 153 4.34 5.46 6.15
C ARG A 153 4.48 3.97 5.93
N PHE A 154 5.67 3.46 6.18
CA PHE A 154 5.98 2.04 5.98
C PHE A 154 5.83 1.17 7.23
N CYS A 155 5.67 1.78 8.40
CA CYS A 155 5.50 1.08 9.67
C CYS A 155 4.08 1.31 10.22
N PRO A 156 3.27 0.24 10.41
CA PRO A 156 1.89 0.35 10.89
C PRO A 156 1.78 0.57 12.39
N GLU A 157 2.70 0.01 13.18
CA GLU A 157 2.64 0.07 14.65
C GLU A 157 3.40 1.29 15.15
N TYR A 158 2.64 2.28 15.61
CA TYR A 158 3.14 3.49 16.22
C TYR A 158 3.31 3.26 17.73
N ARG A 159 4.57 3.14 18.18
CA ARG A 159 4.87 3.01 19.62
C ARG A 159 5.42 4.30 20.21
N ASP A 160 6.18 5.05 19.43
CA ASP A 160 6.67 6.41 19.69
C ASP A 160 7.35 6.98 18.41
N ASP A 161 7.53 8.30 18.34
CA ASP A 161 8.29 8.95 17.26
C ASP A 161 9.81 8.73 17.35
N ASP A 162 10.27 8.09 18.44
CA ASP A 162 11.67 7.97 18.84
C ASP A 162 12.37 6.70 18.31
N ASN A 163 11.81 6.10 17.25
CA ASN A 163 12.32 4.93 16.50
C ASN A 163 11.91 3.55 17.06
N ASN A 164 10.92 3.44 17.94
CA ASN A 164 10.42 2.14 18.37
C ASN A 164 9.31 1.59 17.45
N LEU A 165 9.45 1.82 16.15
CA LEU A 165 8.48 1.38 15.14
C LEU A 165 8.73 -0.09 14.76
N THR A 166 7.68 -0.90 14.79
CA THR A 166 7.70 -2.33 14.48
C THR A 166 6.82 -2.66 13.28
N GLY A 167 7.06 -3.83 12.67
CA GLY A 167 6.24 -4.32 11.55
C GLY A 167 6.41 -3.55 10.23
N CYS A 168 7.54 -2.89 10.02
CA CYS A 168 7.77 -2.05 8.84
C CYS A 168 7.89 -2.86 7.53
N THR A 169 7.16 -2.43 6.50
CA THR A 169 7.26 -2.95 5.13
C THR A 169 7.96 -1.92 4.24
N ILE A 170 9.29 -1.88 4.30
CA ILE A 170 10.09 -0.94 3.47
C ILE A 170 10.16 -1.45 2.02
N PRO A 171 9.93 -0.60 0.99
CA PRO A 171 9.99 -1.00 -0.41
C PRO A 171 11.35 -1.54 -0.81
N LYS A 172 11.37 -2.57 -1.65
CA LYS A 172 12.62 -3.17 -2.17
C LYS A 172 12.98 -2.57 -3.53
N LEU A 173 13.06 -1.25 -3.58
CA LEU A 173 13.38 -0.46 -4.76
C LEU A 173 14.65 0.35 -4.50
N ASP A 174 15.47 0.57 -5.53
CA ASP A 174 16.81 1.19 -5.37
C ASP A 174 16.76 2.57 -4.70
N TRP A 175 15.74 3.38 -5.03
CA TRP A 175 15.54 4.71 -4.42
C TRP A 175 15.15 4.64 -2.94
N ALA A 176 14.68 3.48 -2.45
CA ALA A 176 14.32 3.25 -1.06
C ALA A 176 15.42 2.54 -0.27
N ALA A 177 16.60 2.29 -0.86
CA ALA A 177 17.63 1.44 -0.27
C ALA A 177 18.17 1.98 1.09
N ASN A 178 18.12 3.29 1.32
CA ASN A 178 18.56 3.94 2.56
C ASN A 178 17.41 4.27 3.53
N PHE A 179 16.20 3.79 3.24
CA PHE A 179 15.04 4.08 4.07
C PHE A 179 15.18 3.49 5.47
N LYS A 180 14.74 4.28 6.44
CA LYS A 180 14.68 3.96 7.86
C LYS A 180 13.22 3.89 8.31
N ALA A 181 12.98 3.56 9.57
CA ALA A 181 11.61 3.37 10.08
C ALA A 181 10.70 4.62 9.92
N ASN A 182 11.27 5.83 10.04
CA ASN A 182 10.54 7.09 9.85
C ASN A 182 10.59 7.61 8.40
N SER A 183 11.20 6.89 7.47
CA SER A 183 11.21 7.27 6.06
C SER A 183 9.82 7.14 5.47
N SER A 184 9.53 7.99 4.50
CA SER A 184 8.26 8.00 3.79
C SER A 184 8.48 8.38 2.33
N ILE A 185 7.53 7.98 1.50
CA ILE A 185 7.27 8.71 0.26
C ILE A 185 6.33 9.84 0.64
N TYR A 186 6.57 11.06 0.18
CA TYR A 186 5.69 12.18 0.53
C TYR A 186 5.46 13.11 -0.65
N TYR A 187 4.37 13.86 -0.53
CA TYR A 187 3.94 14.86 -1.48
C TYR A 187 3.79 16.21 -0.78
N CYS A 188 4.47 17.20 -1.30
CA CYS A 188 4.44 18.57 -0.82
C CYS A 188 3.18 19.29 -1.25
N ILE A 189 2.42 19.83 -0.29
CA ILE A 189 1.25 20.66 -0.57
C ILE A 189 1.60 22.14 -0.32
N SER A 190 2.28 22.43 0.79
CA SER A 190 2.75 23.78 1.17
C SER A 190 3.90 23.69 2.17
N GLY A 191 4.82 24.66 2.12
CA GLY A 191 5.96 24.76 3.04
C GLY A 191 7.10 23.75 2.76
N PRO A 192 8.16 23.75 3.61
CA PRO A 192 9.32 22.88 3.46
C PRO A 192 9.04 21.45 3.95
N CYS A 193 8.65 20.59 3.02
CA CYS A 193 8.32 19.18 3.31
C CYS A 193 9.53 18.32 3.61
N ARG A 194 9.31 17.22 4.32
CA ARG A 194 10.34 16.30 4.80
C ARG A 194 9.78 14.90 4.94
N SER A 195 10.67 13.92 5.08
CA SER A 195 10.25 12.53 5.28
C SER A 195 9.44 12.32 6.55
N HIS A 196 9.69 13.08 7.62
CA HIS A 196 8.94 12.99 8.89
C HIS A 196 9.05 14.32 9.65
N HIS A 197 7.97 14.79 10.28
CA HIS A 197 7.94 16.11 10.93
C HIS A 197 8.98 16.25 12.07
N LYS A 198 9.20 15.17 12.85
CA LYS A 198 10.24 15.07 13.90
C LYS A 198 11.67 14.73 13.42
N ARG A 199 11.94 14.73 12.12
CA ARG A 199 13.27 14.40 11.56
C ARG A 199 13.84 15.55 10.74
N PRO A 200 15.18 15.66 10.64
CA PRO A 200 15.81 16.70 9.83
C PRO A 200 15.45 16.55 8.35
N MET A 201 15.56 17.65 7.59
CA MET A 201 15.21 17.70 6.16
C MET A 201 15.94 16.65 5.32
N ASN A 202 17.18 16.33 5.69
CA ASN A 202 18.01 15.32 5.01
C ASN A 202 17.75 13.89 5.47
N TYR A 203 16.77 13.64 6.34
CA TYR A 203 16.43 12.29 6.77
C TYR A 203 15.87 11.50 5.58
N PRO A 204 16.30 10.25 5.34
CA PRO A 204 15.95 9.50 4.15
C PRO A 204 14.45 9.47 3.89
N GLY A 205 14.06 9.73 2.64
CA GLY A 205 12.68 9.69 2.17
C GLY A 205 12.64 9.94 0.66
N TYR A 206 11.45 10.02 0.09
CA TYR A 206 11.29 10.24 -1.35
C TYR A 206 10.18 11.25 -1.62
N CYS A 207 10.55 12.44 -2.10
CA CYS A 207 9.59 13.46 -2.47
C CYS A 207 9.09 13.27 -3.91
N LEU A 208 7.77 13.21 -4.12
CA LEU A 208 7.19 12.97 -5.46
C LEU A 208 7.08 14.19 -6.36
N ASN A 209 7.11 15.40 -5.79
CA ASN A 209 6.92 16.67 -6.50
C ASN A 209 7.98 17.73 -6.18
N CYS A 210 9.11 17.34 -5.58
CA CYS A 210 10.24 18.23 -5.37
C CYS A 210 11.16 18.22 -6.59
N ALA A 211 11.79 19.36 -6.89
CA ALA A 211 12.76 19.48 -7.98
C ALA A 211 14.02 18.62 -7.76
N GLN A 212 14.38 18.33 -6.51
CA GLN A 212 15.44 17.42 -6.12
C GLN A 212 15.00 16.60 -4.89
N ASP A 213 15.45 15.36 -4.79
CA ASP A 213 15.28 14.57 -3.56
C ASP A 213 16.07 15.26 -2.43
N PRO A 214 15.47 15.64 -1.29
CA PRO A 214 16.21 16.27 -0.20
C PRO A 214 17.29 15.38 0.43
N ALA A 215 17.30 14.07 0.15
CA ALA A 215 18.45 13.21 0.45
C ALA A 215 19.68 13.48 -0.46
N SER A 216 19.46 14.07 -1.64
CA SER A 216 20.50 14.41 -2.64
C SER A 216 20.98 15.86 -2.57
N ASN A 217 20.23 16.75 -1.91
CA ASN A 217 20.63 18.13 -1.69
C ASN A 217 20.09 18.70 -0.36
N PRO A 218 20.91 18.74 0.71
CA PRO A 218 20.51 19.32 2.00
C PRO A 218 20.32 20.85 1.97
N ASP A 219 20.71 21.54 0.89
CA ASP A 219 20.57 22.99 0.71
C ASP A 219 19.21 23.42 0.14
N GLN A 220 18.24 22.50 -0.04
CA GLN A 220 16.83 22.87 -0.25
C GLN A 220 16.15 23.34 1.06
N THR A 221 16.94 23.74 2.05
CA THR A 221 16.57 24.47 3.28
C THR A 221 16.06 25.89 3.04
N LYS A 222 15.94 26.33 1.78
CA LYS A 222 15.41 27.66 1.47
C LYS A 222 13.90 27.60 1.29
N CYS A 223 13.21 28.08 2.33
CA CYS A 223 11.91 28.72 2.24
C CYS A 223 11.95 29.66 1.01
N PHE A 224 11.00 29.49 0.09
CA PHE A 224 10.81 30.45 -1.01
C PHE A 224 9.92 31.58 -0.55
#